data_AF-A0A950QAL3-F1
#
_entry.id   AF-A0A950QAL3-F1
#
_cell.length_a   1.000
_cell.length_b   1.000
_cell.length_c   1.000
_cell.angle_alpha   90.00
_cell.angle_beta   90.00
_cell.angle_gamma   90.00
#
_symmetry.space_group_name_H-M   'P 1'
#
loop_
_entity.id
_entity.type
_entity.pdbx_description
1 polymer ?
#
loop_
_entity_poly.entity_id
_entity_poly.type
_entity_poly.pdbx_seq_one_letter_code
_entity_poly.pdbx_strand_id
1 'polypeptide(L)' 'MAEEHAARAWKLMEKIGTCMLVTWDGGRNRARPMSVTASQDEHAIYMLADQKQEKIEELERFPLVMLTFADH' A
#
# COMPACT_ATOMS: atom_id res chain seq x y z
N MET A 1 2.51 12.17 20.51
CA MET A 1 3.55 11.29 19.91
C MET A 1 2.95 10.35 18.87
N ALA A 2 2.23 9.28 19.22
CA ALA A 2 1.72 8.31 18.22
C ALA A 2 0.75 8.92 17.19
N GLU A 3 -0.18 9.76 17.63
CA GLU A 3 -1.17 10.42 16.77
C GLU A 3 -0.52 11.45 15.82
N GLU A 4 0.50 12.17 16.30
CA GLU A 4 1.31 13.08 15.48
C GLU A 4 2.10 12.32 14.40
N HIS A 5 2.66 11.16 14.74
CA HIS A 5 3.34 10.30 13.77
C HIS A 5 2.36 9.75 12.72
N ALA A 6 1.16 9.35 13.11
CA ALA A 6 0.12 8.91 12.18
C ALA A 6 -0.29 10.02 11.22
N ALA A 7 -0.56 11.23 11.73
CA ALA A 7 -0.90 12.39 10.90
C ALA A 7 0.24 12.75 9.93
N ARG A 8 1.49 12.66 10.38
CA ARG A 8 2.66 12.86 9.51
C ARG A 8 2.76 11.76 8.44
N ALA A 9 2.47 10.51 8.77
CA ALA A 9 2.49 9.41 7.82
C ALA A 9 1.47 9.63 6.69
N TRP A 10 0.24 10.03 7.02
CA TRP A 10 -0.77 10.37 6.01
C TRP A 10 -0.30 11.46 5.05
N LYS A 11 0.25 12.56 5.57
CA LYS A 11 0.82 13.64 4.74
C LYS A 11 1.96 13.17 3.84
N LEU A 12 2.82 12.28 4.34
CA LEU A 12 3.92 11.73 3.54
C LEU A 12 3.39 10.81 2.43
N MET A 13 2.43 9.94 2.72
CA MET A 13 1.84 9.05 1.72
C MET A 13 1.19 9.85 0.57
N GLU A 14 0.46 10.92 0.90
CA GLU A 14 -0.13 11.83 -0.09
C GLU A 14 0.94 12.55 -0.93
N LYS A 15 1.99 13.07 -0.29
CA LYS A 15 3.10 13.75 -0.98
C LYS A 15 3.87 12.81 -1.92
N ILE A 16 4.16 11.58 -1.49
CA ILE A 16 5.01 10.64 -2.24
C ILE A 16 4.24 10.03 -3.42
N GLY A 17 2.94 9.74 -3.27
CA GLY A 17 2.05 9.26 -4.34
C GLY A 17 2.40 7.89 -4.94
N THR A 18 3.47 7.24 -4.46
CA THR A 18 3.95 5.93 -4.89
C THR A 18 4.43 5.12 -3.69
N CYS A 19 4.31 3.80 -3.75
CA CYS A 19 4.80 2.90 -2.69
C CYS A 19 5.24 1.56 -3.29
N MET A 20 5.95 0.76 -2.49
CA MET A 20 6.07 -0.67 -2.77
C MET A 20 4.91 -1.41 -2.10
N LEU A 21 4.06 -2.06 -2.91
CA LEU A 21 3.07 -3.02 -2.44
C LEU A 21 3.74 -4.38 -2.29
N VAL A 22 3.76 -4.90 -1.06
CA VAL A 22 4.29 -6.22 -0.73
C VAL A 22 3.13 -7.14 -0.35
N THR A 23 2.97 -8.22 -1.11
CA THR A 23 2.02 -9.33 -0.85
C THR A 23 2.78 -10.61 -0.55
N TRP A 24 2.09 -11.61 0.00
CA TRP A 24 2.63 -12.94 0.24
C TRP A 24 1.88 -13.97 -0.60
N ASP A 25 2.59 -14.80 -1.36
CA ASP A 25 1.99 -15.82 -2.24
C ASP A 25 1.84 -17.20 -1.57
N GLY A 26 2.11 -17.28 -0.26
CA GLY A 26 2.15 -18.54 0.49
C GLY A 26 3.55 -19.16 0.59
N GLY A 27 4.53 -18.64 -0.16
CA GLY A 27 5.93 -19.07 -0.08
C GLY A 27 6.91 -17.93 0.08
N ARG A 28 6.68 -16.80 -0.59
CA ARG A 28 7.60 -15.65 -0.64
C ARG A 28 6.86 -14.32 -0.68
N ASN A 29 7.55 -13.27 -0.26
CA ASN A 29 7.07 -11.90 -0.42
C ASN A 29 7.31 -11.45 -1.87
N ARG A 30 6.30 -10.80 -2.46
CA ARG A 30 6.37 -10.20 -3.79
C ARG A 30 6.14 -8.70 -3.68
N ALA A 31 7.19 -7.93 -3.96
CA ALA A 31 7.15 -6.46 -3.94
C ALA A 31 7.06 -5.89 -5.35
N ARG A 32 6.26 -4.84 -5.55
CA ARG A 32 6.26 -4.04 -6.79
C ARG A 32 5.90 -2.58 -6.51
N PRO A 33 6.40 -1.63 -7.31
CA PRO A 33 5.97 -0.24 -7.20
C PRO A 33 4.51 -0.09 -7.67
N MET A 34 3.74 0.74 -6.96
CA MET A 34 2.36 1.10 -7.28
C MET A 34 2.17 2.59 -7.06
N SER A 35 1.45 3.26 -7.97
CA SER A 35 0.87 4.58 -7.68
C SER A 35 -0.27 4.42 -6.69
N VAL A 36 -0.38 5.36 -5.76
CA VAL A 36 -1.38 5.32 -4.68
C VAL A 36 -2.05 6.68 -4.48
N THR A 37 -3.31 6.63 -4.05
CA THR A 37 -4.04 7.79 -3.52
C THR A 37 -4.42 7.50 -2.09
N ALA A 38 -3.80 8.21 -1.13
CA ALA A 38 -4.12 8.08 0.29
C ALA A 38 -5.28 9.02 0.66
N SER A 39 -6.31 8.49 1.34
CA SER A 39 -7.44 9.25 1.87
C SER A 39 -7.53 9.00 3.38
N GLN A 40 -7.07 9.98 4.17
CA GLN A 40 -7.07 9.88 5.64
C GLN A 40 -8.51 9.84 6.17
N ASP A 41 -9.41 10.66 5.62
CA ASP A 41 -10.81 10.75 6.04
C ASP A 41 -11.56 9.42 5.82
N GLU A 42 -11.21 8.69 4.76
CA GLU A 42 -11.76 7.37 4.47
C GLU A 42 -10.98 6.22 5.13
N HIS A 43 -9.87 6.54 5.82
CA HIS A 43 -8.93 5.55 6.35
C HIS A 43 -8.49 4.51 5.30
N ALA A 44 -8.29 4.96 4.05
CA ALA A 44 -8.07 4.11 2.90
C ALA A 44 -6.87 4.55 2.05
N ILE A 45 -6.23 3.59 1.39
CA ILE A 45 -5.19 3.82 0.38
C ILE A 45 -5.63 3.11 -0.89
N TYR A 46 -5.94 3.90 -1.92
CA TYR A 46 -6.45 3.40 -3.19
C TYR A 46 -5.31 3.15 -4.18
N MET A 47 -5.42 2.03 -4.90
CA MET A 47 -4.53 1.63 -5.97
C MET A 47 -5.36 1.24 -7.19
N LEU A 48 -5.02 1.77 -8.36
CA LEU A 48 -5.60 1.28 -9.61
C LEU A 48 -4.89 -0.01 -10.02
N ALA A 49 -5.63 -1.09 -10.18
CA ALA A 49 -5.13 -2.37 -10.64
C ALA A 49 -6.03 -2.94 -11.74
N ASP A 50 -5.43 -3.69 -12.65
CA ASP A 50 -6.19 -4.50 -13.61
C ASP A 50 -6.88 -5.65 -12.87
N GLN A 51 -8.13 -5.96 -13.25
CA GLN A 51 -8.94 -7.03 -12.67
C GLN A 51 -8.32 -8.42 -12.83
N LYS A 52 -7.45 -8.63 -13.83
CA LYS A 52 -6.82 -9.94 -14.11
C LYS A 52 -5.35 -9.98 -13.72
N GLN A 53 -5.05 -9.68 -12.46
CA GLN A 53 -3.68 -9.79 -11.95
C GLN A 53 -3.57 -10.94 -10.95
N GLU A 54 -2.50 -11.75 -11.07
CA GLU A 54 -2.11 -12.79 -10.09
C GLU A 54 -2.12 -12.26 -8.64
N LYS A 55 -1.87 -10.95 -8.49
CA LYS A 55 -1.90 -10.23 -7.21
C LYS A 55 -3.27 -10.23 -6.53
N ILE A 56 -4.37 -10.23 -7.30
CA ILE A 56 -5.73 -10.26 -6.74
C ILE A 56 -5.99 -11.64 -6.14
N GLU A 57 -5.60 -12.71 -6.84
CA GLU A 57 -5.71 -14.09 -6.33
C GLU A 57 -4.86 -14.31 -5.07
N GLU A 58 -3.65 -13.72 -5.01
CA GLU A 58 -2.83 -13.71 -3.80
C GLU A 58 -3.54 -13.01 -2.64
N LEU A 59 -4.15 -11.84 -2.87
CA LEU A 59 -4.85 -11.06 -1.84
C LEU A 59 -6.14 -11.71 -1.37
N GLU A 60 -6.86 -12.41 -2.24
CA GLU A 60 -8.04 -13.20 -1.86
C GLU A 60 -7.68 -14.33 -0.89
N ARG A 61 -6.48 -14.90 -1.02
CA ARG A 61 -5.99 -16.00 -0.15
C ARG A 61 -5.22 -15.49 1.07
N PHE A 62 -4.46 -14.42 0.92
CA PHE A 62 -3.56 -13.84 1.92
C PHE A 62 -3.73 -12.31 1.94
N PRO A 63 -4.76 -11.78 2.64
CA PRO A 63 -5.16 -10.37 2.52
C PRO A 63 -4.25 -9.38 3.25
N LEU A 64 -3.27 -9.87 4.02
CA LEU A 64 -2.32 -9.00 4.71
C LEU A 64 -1.26 -8.47 3.74
N VAL A 65 -1.12 -7.16 3.72
CA VAL A 65 -0.15 -6.45 2.89
C VAL A 65 0.75 -5.56 3.72
N MET A 66 1.92 -5.25 3.17
CA MET A 66 2.77 -4.18 3.66
C MET A 66 2.96 -3.15 2.54
N LEU A 67 2.80 -1.87 2.89
CA LEU A 67 3.10 -0.75 2.02
C LEU A 67 4.35 -0.05 2.55
N THR A 68 5.34 0.16 1.69
CA THR A 68 6.54 0.93 2.06
C THR A 68 6.66 2.18 1.20
N PHE A 69 6.92 3.30 1.84
CA PHE A 69 7.07 4.61 1.24
C PHE A 69 8.47 5.13 1.51
N ALA A 70 9.05 5.83 0.53
CA ALA A 70 10.33 6.51 0.68
C ALA A 70 10.24 7.88 0.02
N ASP A 71 10.70 8.91 0.73
CA ASP A 71 10.88 10.27 0.22
C ASP A 71 12.38 10.52 0.18
N HIS A 72 12.89 11.07 -0.93
CA HIS A 72 14.32 11.38 -1.11
C HIS A 72 14.68 12.76 -0.57
#